data_AF-A0A4R6Q271-F1
#
_entry.id   AF-A0A4R6Q271-F1
#
_cell.length_a   1.000
_cell.length_b   1.000
_cell.length_c   1.000
_cell.angle_alpha   90.00
_cell.angle_beta   90.00
_cell.angle_gamma   90.00
#
_symmetry.space_group_name_H-M   'P 1'
#
loop_
_entity.id
_entity.type
_entity.pdbx_description
1 polymer ?
#
loop_
_entity_poly.entity_id
_entity_poly.type
_entity_poly.pdbx_seq_one_letter_code
_entity_poly.pdbx_strand_id
1 'polypeptide(L)'
;MENKRNEISFEVIEHVGVIAKYQNGWQKEINVVSWNDGPAKYDIRDWDPDHEHMSRGITLSEDDMQSLRGLMDGREKVAMAKFTEKKSKGWER
;
A
#
# COMPACT_ATOMS: atom_id res chain seq x y z
N MET A 1 -36.38 10.76 -1.82
CA MET A 1 -35.60 10.00 -2.82
C MET A 1 -34.57 9.21 -2.05
N GLU A 2 -34.70 7.89 -2.06
CA GLU A 2 -33.81 6.99 -1.34
C GLU A 2 -32.43 7.03 -2.00
N ASN A 3 -31.42 7.51 -1.28
CA ASN A 3 -30.03 7.40 -1.70
C ASN A 3 -29.64 5.92 -1.65
N LYS A 4 -30.00 5.18 -2.69
CA LYS A 4 -29.48 3.84 -2.98
C LYS A 4 -27.98 4.03 -3.27
N ARG A 5 -27.19 4.08 -2.20
CA ARG A 5 -25.73 3.94 -2.29
C ARG A 5 -25.54 2.54 -2.87
N ASN A 6 -25.06 2.46 -4.11
CA ASN A 6 -24.65 1.19 -4.70
C ASN A 6 -23.75 0.48 -3.67
N GLU A 7 -24.22 -0.64 -3.14
CA GLU A 7 -23.43 -1.47 -2.24
C GLU A 7 -22.18 -1.89 -3.01
N ILE A 8 -21.02 -1.68 -2.41
CA ILE A 8 -19.75 -2.10 -2.98
C ILE A 8 -19.47 -3.48 -2.39
N SER A 9 -19.37 -4.51 -3.24
CA SER A 9 -18.86 -5.83 -2.85
C SER A 9 -17.37 -5.92 -3.10
N PHE A 10 -16.69 -6.75 -2.30
CA PHE A 10 -15.28 -7.03 -2.48
C PHE A 10 -14.92 -8.43 -2.02
N GLU A 11 -13.84 -8.94 -2.58
CA GLU A 11 -13.20 -10.19 -2.15
C GLU A 11 -11.70 -9.95 -2.00
N VAL A 12 -11.15 -10.23 -0.81
CA VAL A 12 -9.69 -10.21 -0.59
C VAL A 12 -9.13 -11.53 -1.12
N ILE A 13 -8.48 -11.45 -2.28
CA ILE A 13 -7.90 -12.60 -2.98
C ILE A 13 -6.57 -13.02 -2.35
N GLU A 14 -5.76 -12.03 -1.96
CA GLU A 14 -4.46 -12.27 -1.35
C GLU A 14 -4.14 -11.16 -0.33
N HIS A 15 -3.58 -11.55 0.82
CA HIS A 15 -2.98 -10.62 1.76
C HIS A 15 -1.47 -10.54 1.53
N VAL A 16 -0.98 -9.39 1.06
CA VAL A 16 0.43 -9.19 0.71
C VAL A 16 1.24 -8.83 1.94
N GLY A 17 0.73 -7.93 2.79
CA GLY A 17 1.41 -7.58 4.04
C GLY A 17 0.90 -6.32 4.73
N VAL A 18 1.37 -6.13 5.96
CA VAL A 18 0.99 -5.01 6.82
C VAL A 18 2.06 -3.91 6.75
N ILE A 19 1.63 -2.70 6.40
CA ILE A 19 2.45 -1.48 6.41
C ILE A 19 2.51 -0.88 7.83
N ALA A 20 1.36 -0.82 8.52
CA ALA A 20 1.26 -0.20 9.83
C ALA A 20 0.20 -0.88 10.69
N LYS A 21 0.45 -0.94 12.01
CA LYS A 21 -0.51 -1.42 13.01
C LYS A 21 -0.91 -0.27 13.93
N TYR A 22 -2.19 -0.18 14.27
CA TYR A 22 -2.70 0.85 15.17
C TYR A 22 -3.17 0.25 16.50
N GLN A 23 -3.27 1.10 17.53
CA GLN A 23 -3.66 0.67 18.88
C GLN A 23 -5.10 0.13 18.96
N ASN A 24 -5.97 0.58 18.07
CA ASN A 24 -7.37 0.12 17.98
C ASN A 24 -7.53 -1.21 17.22
N GLY A 25 -6.42 -1.88 16.88
CA GLY A 25 -6.42 -3.15 16.15
C GLY A 25 -6.53 -3.01 14.63
N TRP A 26 -6.86 -1.82 14.12
CA TRP A 26 -6.85 -1.58 12.68
C TRP A 26 -5.43 -1.67 12.12
N GLN A 27 -5.33 -2.06 10.85
CA GLN A 27 -4.05 -2.24 10.17
C GLN A 27 -4.08 -1.59 8.80
N LYS A 28 -3.02 -0.88 8.43
CA LYS A 28 -2.78 -0.47 7.05
C LYS A 28 -2.12 -1.62 6.32
N GLU A 29 -2.73 -2.07 5.24
CA GLU A 29 -2.31 -3.28 4.53
C GLU A 29 -2.13 -3.02 3.04
N ILE A 30 -1.38 -3.91 2.39
CA ILE A 30 -1.41 -4.13 0.95
C ILE A 30 -2.08 -5.48 0.74
N ASN A 31 -3.15 -5.48 -0.05
CA ASN A 31 -3.90 -6.69 -0.42
C ASN A 31 -4.09 -6.73 -1.93
N VAL A 32 -4.43 -7.90 -2.46
CA VAL A 32 -5.02 -8.06 -3.80
C VAL A 32 -6.53 -8.23 -3.61
N VAL A 33 -7.32 -7.33 -4.17
CA VAL A 33 -8.77 -7.26 -3.95
C VAL A 33 -9.51 -7.25 -5.29
N SER A 34 -10.54 -8.07 -5.42
CA SER A 34 -11.56 -7.94 -6.47
C SER A 34 -12.68 -7.04 -5.97
N TRP A 35 -13.04 -6.03 -6.76
CA TRP A 35 -14.12 -5.08 -6.44
C TRP A 35 -15.30 -5.33 -7.37
N ASN A 36 -16.50 -5.52 -6.81
CA ASN A 36 -17.73 -5.75 -7.56
C ASN A 36 -17.60 -6.82 -8.65
N ASP A 37 -17.01 -7.98 -8.30
CA ASP A 37 -16.70 -9.10 -9.20
C ASP A 37 -15.78 -8.73 -10.39
N GLY A 38 -15.07 -7.61 -10.26
CA GLY A 38 -14.15 -7.10 -11.26
C GLY A 38 -12.75 -7.74 -11.20
N PRO A 39 -11.84 -7.31 -12.08
CA PRO A 39 -10.45 -7.78 -12.05
C PRO A 39 -9.78 -7.49 -10.70
N ALA A 40 -9.07 -8.48 -10.18
CA ALA A 40 -8.29 -8.35 -8.95
C ALA A 40 -7.14 -7.36 -9.15
N LYS A 41 -6.94 -6.47 -8.17
CA LYS A 41 -5.98 -5.38 -8.20
C LYS A 41 -5.30 -5.21 -6.85
N TYR A 42 -4.13 -4.60 -6.84
CA TYR A 42 -3.52 -4.19 -5.59
C TYR A 42 -4.36 -3.11 -4.93
N ASP A 43 -4.40 -3.14 -3.60
CA ASP A 43 -5.15 -2.21 -2.82
C ASP A 43 -4.42 -1.88 -1.52
N ILE A 44 -4.36 -0.59 -1.21
CA ILE A 44 -3.74 -0.08 0.01
C ILE A 44 -4.78 0.72 0.79
N ARG A 45 -5.17 0.20 1.95
CA ARG A 45 -6.11 0.85 2.87
C ARG A 45 -5.95 0.36 4.30
N ASP A 46 -6.69 0.99 5.22
CA ASP A 46 -6.82 0.48 6.58
C ASP A 46 -8.02 -0.47 6.67
N TRP A 47 -7.79 -1.64 7.26
CA TRP A 47 -8.78 -2.67 7.56
C TRP A 47 -8.98 -2.78 9.06
N ASP A 48 -10.20 -3.10 9.48
CA ASP A 48 -10.46 -3.54 10.85
C ASP A 48 -9.92 -4.97 11.07
N PRO A 49 -9.85 -5.45 12.32
CA PRO A 49 -9.24 -6.76 12.63
C PRO A 49 -9.88 -7.96 11.93
N ASP A 50 -11.16 -7.85 11.55
CA ASP A 50 -11.97 -8.92 10.98
C ASP A 50 -12.18 -8.76 9.46
N HIS A 51 -11.58 -7.75 8.83
CA HIS A 51 -11.72 -7.39 7.40
C HIS A 51 -13.17 -7.15 6.94
N GLU A 52 -14.05 -6.75 7.84
CA GLU A 52 -15.45 -6.41 7.55
C GLU A 52 -15.61 -4.94 7.15
N HIS A 53 -14.78 -4.08 7.73
CA HIS A 53 -14.81 -2.64 7.51
C HIS A 53 -13.48 -2.13 7.01
N MET A 54 -13.55 -1.06 6.22
CA MET A 54 -12.38 -0.49 5.57
C MET A 54 -12.46 1.02 5.48
N SER A 55 -11.30 1.66 5.56
CA SER A 55 -11.17 3.10 5.36
C SER A 55 -11.14 3.46 3.87
N ARG A 56 -11.04 4.76 3.58
CA ARG A 56 -10.71 5.21 2.23
C ARG A 56 -9.28 4.81 1.91
N GLY A 57 -9.07 4.20 0.75
CA GLY A 57 -7.76 3.78 0.28
C GLY A 57 -7.52 4.10 -1.19
N ILE A 58 -6.53 3.40 -1.75
CA ILE A 58 -6.17 3.47 -3.16
C ILE A 58 -6.10 2.07 -3.75
N THR A 59 -6.73 1.90 -4.91
CA THR A 59 -6.61 0.68 -5.73
C THR A 59 -5.65 0.99 -6.87
N LEU A 60 -4.70 0.09 -7.11
CA LEU A 60 -3.61 0.22 -8.06
C LEU A 60 -3.70 -0.93 -9.06
N SER A 61 -3.56 -0.62 -10.35
CA SER A 61 -3.33 -1.67 -11.33
C SER A 61 -1.97 -2.35 -11.11
N GLU A 62 -1.74 -3.47 -11.78
CA GLU A 62 -0.43 -4.13 -11.81
C GLU A 62 0.68 -3.15 -12.24
N ASP A 63 0.44 -2.39 -13.32
CA ASP A 63 1.40 -1.41 -13.85
C ASP A 63 1.67 -0.25 -12.88
N ASP A 64 0.63 0.22 -12.17
CA ASP A 64 0.78 1.25 -11.14
C ASP A 64 1.64 0.75 -9.98
N MET A 65 1.42 -0.50 -9.55
CA MET A 65 2.16 -1.11 -8.45
C MET A 65 3.63 -1.36 -8.82
N GLN A 66 3.89 -1.84 -10.05
CA GLN A 66 5.25 -1.99 -10.58
C GLN A 66 5.98 -0.65 -10.65
N SER A 67 5.29 0.39 -11.12
CA SER A 67 5.84 1.76 -11.18
C SER A 67 6.13 2.31 -9.78
N LEU A 68 5.22 2.12 -8.83
CA LEU A 68 5.40 2.53 -7.43
C LEU A 68 6.63 1.85 -6.81
N ARG A 69 6.76 0.53 -6.99
CA ARG A 69 7.91 -0.23 -6.52
C ARG A 69 9.21 0.33 -7.11
N GLY A 70 9.25 0.57 -8.42
CA GLY A 70 10.43 1.15 -9.09
C GLY A 70 10.83 2.52 -8.53
N LEU A 71 9.85 3.38 -8.23
CA LEU A 71 10.11 4.69 -7.60
C LEU A 71 10.68 4.57 -6.18
N MET A 72 10.21 3.58 -5.40
CA MET A 72 10.73 3.33 -4.05
C MET A 72 12.17 2.80 -4.08
N ASP A 73 12.45 1.80 -4.91
CA ASP A 73 13.79 1.25 -5.10
C ASP A 73 14.79 2.33 -5.56
N GLY A 74 14.34 3.25 -6.43
CA GLY A 74 15.13 4.40 -6.87
C GLY A 74 15.49 5.36 -5.73
N ARG A 75 14.55 5.62 -4.81
CA ARG A 75 14.81 6.48 -3.63
C ARG A 75 15.82 5.87 -2.67
N GLU A 76 15.75 4.57 -2.43
CA GLU A 76 16.67 3.87 -1.53
C GLU A 76 18.11 3.95 -2.06
N LYS A 77 18.32 3.66 -3.35
CA LYS A 77 19.65 3.73 -3.98
C LYS A 77 20.26 5.12 -3.89
N VAL A 78 19.46 6.17 -4.09
CA VAL A 78 19.92 7.56 -3.94
C VAL A 78 20.27 7.89 -2.49
N ALA A 79 19.48 7.42 -1.51
CA ALA A 79 19.77 7.61 -0.10
C ALA A 79 21.08 6.93 0.31
N MET A 80 21.31 5.70 -0.14
CA MET A 80 22.54 4.95 0.12
C MET A 80 23.77 5.62 -0.51
N ALA A 81 23.67 6.08 -1.76
CA ALA A 81 24.76 6.79 -2.44
C ALA A 81 25.15 8.10 -1.73
N LYS A 82 24.16 8.87 -1.25
CA LYS A 82 24.42 10.10 -0.48
C LYS A 82 25.05 9.81 0.88
N PHE A 83 24.63 8.72 1.53
CA PHE A 83 25.20 8.30 2.80
C PHE A 83 26.68 7.90 2.66
N THR A 84 27.02 7.11 1.64
CA THR A 84 28.41 6.70 1.35
C THR A 84 29.30 7.88 0.97
N GLU A 85 28.81 8.83 0.15
CA GLU A 85 29.56 10.04 -0.21
C GLU A 85 29.84 10.96 1.00
N LYS A 86 28.88 11.07 1.94
CA LYS A 86 29.08 11.87 3.16
C LYS A 86 30.08 11.21 4.12
N LYS A 87 30.11 9.88 4.18
CA LYS A 87 31.08 9.10 4.96
C LYS A 87 32.50 9.27 4.43
N SER A 88 32.70 9.22 3.11
CA SER A 88 34.04 9.40 2.52
C SER A 88 34.61 10.80 2.77
N LYS A 89 33.81 11.86 2.60
CA LYS A 89 34.22 13.25 2.86
C LYS A 89 34.38 13.60 4.35
N GLY A 90 33.88 12.75 5.25
CA GLY A 90 33.98 12.95 6.70
C GLY A 90 35.25 12.38 7.35
N TRP A 91 35.99 11.54 6.64
CA TRP A 91 37.28 10.97 7.09
C TRP A 91 38.50 11.72 6.54
N GLU A 92 38.28 12.73 5.67
CA GLU A 92 39.33 13.60 5.13
C GLU A 92 39.58 14.86 5.99
N ARG A 93 39.08 14.90 7.24
CA ARG A 93 39.39 15.93 8.24
C ARG A 93 40.05 15.34 9.47
#